data_AF-A0A7X8S7F7-F1
#
_entry.id   AF-A0A7X8S7F7-F1
#
_cell.length_a   1.000
_cell.length_b   1.000
_cell.length_c   1.000
_cell.angle_alpha   90.00
_cell.angle_beta   90.00
_cell.angle_gamma   90.00
#
_symmetry.space_group_name_H-M   'P 1'
#
loop_
_entity.id
_entity.type
_entity.pdbx_description
1 polymer ?
#
loop_
_entity_poly.entity_id
_entity_poly.type
_entity_poly.pdbx_seq_one_letter_code
_entity_poly.pdbx_strand_id
1 'polypeptide(L)'
;MAPPGEKTHYQSMTFGWMVGEIVRRTAPERRDVRQFVADELSAPLGLTDLLLGIDDLAEAHVAGLTDRNADDPPPPLATLYSQSMPPAVALVPSVFEWADVRRACIPGVGGIFNARDEARFWGDAGRGWIA
;
A
#
# COMPACT_ATOMS: atom_id res chain seq x y z
N MET A 1 -12.60 3.52 -20.85
CA MET A 1 -11.49 2.58 -20.60
C MET A 1 -10.84 2.27 -21.95
N ALA A 2 -9.50 2.21 -22.03
CA ALA A 2 -8.79 1.88 -23.27
C ALA A 2 -8.44 0.38 -23.34
N PRO A 3 -8.18 -0.19 -24.53
CA PRO A 3 -7.65 -1.54 -24.67
C PRO A 3 -6.30 -1.72 -23.94
N PRO A 4 -5.97 -2.93 -23.44
CA PRO A 4 -4.67 -3.22 -22.86
C PRO A 4 -3.52 -2.88 -23.82
N GLY A 5 -2.49 -2.20 -23.32
CA GLY A 5 -1.30 -1.83 -24.09
C GLY A 5 -1.40 -0.49 -24.85
N GLU A 6 -2.58 0.11 -24.98
CA GLU A 6 -2.74 1.38 -25.70
C GLU A 6 -2.58 2.62 -24.81
N LYS A 7 -3.05 2.55 -23.56
CA LYS A 7 -2.95 3.64 -22.59
C LYS A 7 -2.64 3.10 -21.20
N THR A 8 -1.89 3.88 -20.43
CA THR A 8 -1.67 3.63 -19.01
C THR A 8 -2.75 4.35 -18.20
N HIS A 9 -3.40 3.61 -17.31
CA HIS A 9 -4.32 4.14 -16.32
C HIS A 9 -3.76 3.82 -14.93
N TYR A 10 -3.65 4.81 -14.07
CA TYR A 10 -3.19 4.58 -12.70
C TYR A 10 -4.22 3.71 -11.96
N GLN A 11 -3.76 2.59 -11.41
CA GLN A 11 -4.57 1.59 -10.71
C GLN A 11 -4.25 1.64 -9.22
N SER A 12 -4.66 2.73 -8.56
CA SER A 12 -4.21 3.11 -7.20
C SER A 12 -4.19 1.94 -6.20
N MET A 13 -5.29 1.20 -6.11
CA MET A 13 -5.43 0.08 -5.18
C MET A 13 -5.17 -1.29 -5.83
N THR A 14 -5.76 -1.52 -7.00
CA THR A 14 -5.77 -2.82 -7.68
C THR A 14 -4.40 -3.24 -8.18
N PHE A 15 -3.50 -2.30 -8.47
CA PHE A 15 -2.10 -2.61 -8.83
C PHE A 15 -1.43 -3.48 -7.76
N GLY A 16 -1.56 -3.10 -6.49
CA GLY A 16 -0.93 -3.82 -5.39
C GLY A 16 -1.44 -5.26 -5.25
N TRP A 17 -2.75 -5.49 -5.42
CA TRP A 17 -3.30 -6.84 -5.40
C TRP A 17 -2.89 -7.65 -6.62
N MET A 18 -2.83 -7.06 -7.82
CA MET A 18 -2.32 -7.77 -9.01
C MET A 18 -0.87 -8.22 -8.81
N VAL A 19 0.01 -7.34 -8.31
CA VAL A 19 1.40 -7.69 -8.00
C VAL A 19 1.48 -8.72 -6.88
N GLY A 20 0.72 -8.55 -5.79
CA GLY A 20 0.70 -9.50 -4.69
C GLY A 20 0.23 -10.90 -5.10
N GLU A 21 -0.71 -10.96 -6.04
CA GLU A 21 -1.20 -12.22 -6.63
C GLU A 21 -0.20 -12.87 -7.59
N ILE A 22 0.68 -12.09 -8.22
CA ILE A 22 1.83 -12.63 -8.96
C ILE A 22 2.81 -13.24 -7.97
N VAL A 23 3.22 -12.49 -6.94
CA VAL A 23 4.11 -12.96 -5.86
C VAL A 23 3.58 -14.26 -5.26
N ARG A 24 2.32 -14.30 -4.84
CA ARG A 24 1.72 -15.49 -4.22
C ARG A 24 1.71 -16.72 -5.13
N ARG A 25 1.61 -16.53 -6.46
CA ARG A 25 1.62 -17.63 -7.44
C ARG A 25 3.01 -18.10 -7.81
N THR A 26 4.04 -17.26 -7.69
CA THR A 26 5.41 -17.57 -8.10
C THR A 26 6.34 -17.89 -6.93
N ALA A 27 6.03 -17.41 -5.72
CA ALA A 27 6.84 -17.65 -4.55
C ALA A 27 6.81 -19.13 -4.13
N PRO A 28 7.95 -19.68 -3.67
CA PRO A 28 7.97 -20.94 -2.93
C PRO A 28 6.93 -20.88 -1.80
N GLU A 29 6.22 -21.99 -1.58
CA GLU A 29 5.23 -22.15 -0.50
C GLU A 29 3.99 -21.23 -0.59
N ARG A 30 3.79 -20.51 -1.70
CA ARG A 30 2.67 -19.57 -1.89
C ARG A 30 2.56 -18.50 -0.80
N ARG A 31 3.72 -18.03 -0.29
CA ARG A 31 3.78 -16.88 0.62
C ARG A 31 2.98 -15.71 0.06
N ASP A 32 2.18 -15.06 0.90
CA ASP A 32 1.48 -13.85 0.50
C ASP A 32 2.44 -12.65 0.39
N VAL A 33 1.94 -11.55 -0.15
CA VAL A 33 2.75 -10.34 -0.36
C VAL A 33 3.22 -9.68 0.93
N ARG A 34 2.48 -9.81 2.04
CA ARG A 34 2.91 -9.31 3.35
C ARG A 34 4.16 -10.06 3.79
N GLN A 35 4.10 -11.39 3.76
CA GLN A 35 5.24 -12.23 4.14
C GLN A 35 6.44 -12.00 3.21
N PHE A 36 6.19 -11.88 1.91
CA PHE A 36 7.25 -11.56 0.94
C PHE A 36 7.95 -10.23 1.27
N VAL A 37 7.19 -9.16 1.57
CA VAL A 37 7.79 -7.87 1.96
C VAL A 37 8.56 -7.96 3.27
N ALA A 38 8.10 -8.75 4.23
CA ALA A 38 8.83 -8.97 5.48
C ALA A 38 10.16 -9.69 5.23
N ASP A 39 10.13 -10.82 4.52
CA ASP A 39 11.28 -11.71 4.35
C ASP A 39 12.30 -11.20 3.34
N GLU A 40 11.83 -10.69 2.21
CA GLU A 40 12.69 -10.36 1.06
C GLU A 40 13.06 -8.88 1.04
N LEU A 41 12.34 -8.02 1.78
CA LEU A 41 12.66 -6.59 1.83
C LEU A 41 13.03 -6.11 3.22
N SER A 42 12.15 -6.30 4.19
CA SER A 42 12.30 -5.66 5.51
C SER A 42 13.45 -6.29 6.30
N ALA A 43 13.51 -7.62 6.38
CA ALA A 43 14.56 -8.32 7.10
C ALA A 43 15.97 -8.10 6.51
N PRO A 44 16.20 -8.22 5.17
CA PRO A 44 17.54 -8.03 4.59
C PRO A 44 18.05 -6.60 4.73
N LEU A 45 17.16 -5.61 4.72
CA LEU A 45 17.50 -4.18 4.84
C LEU A 45 17.44 -3.66 6.29
N GLY A 46 17.06 -4.50 7.26
CA GLY A 46 16.87 -4.10 8.65
C GLY A 46 15.82 -2.99 8.83
N LEU A 47 14.73 -3.04 8.05
CA LEU A 47 13.56 -2.18 8.21
C LEU A 47 12.68 -2.76 9.31
N THR A 48 12.37 -1.96 10.31
CA THR A 48 11.59 -2.38 11.49
C THR A 48 10.14 -1.92 11.41
N ASP A 49 9.87 -0.91 10.59
CA ASP A 49 8.59 -0.22 10.55
C ASP A 49 7.95 -0.29 9.16
N LEU A 50 8.50 -1.03 8.19
CA LEU A 50 7.82 -1.28 6.91
C LEU A 50 6.77 -2.38 7.05
N LEU A 51 5.51 -1.98 7.30
CA LEU A 51 4.42 -2.89 7.63
C LEU A 51 3.32 -2.87 6.58
N LEU A 52 2.88 -4.05 6.14
CA LEU A 52 1.69 -4.25 5.30
C LEU A 52 0.56 -4.87 6.11
N GLY A 53 -0.17 -4.01 6.83
CA GLY A 53 -1.12 -4.43 7.86
C GLY A 53 -0.42 -4.65 9.19
N ILE A 54 -0.78 -3.82 10.18
CA ILE A 54 -0.11 -3.75 11.47
C ILE A 54 -0.66 -4.78 12.48
N ASP A 55 0.10 -5.02 13.53
CA ASP A 55 -0.36 -5.73 14.72
C ASP A 55 -0.80 -4.75 15.84
N ASP A 56 -1.24 -5.29 16.97
CA ASP A 56 -1.73 -4.50 18.09
C ASP A 56 -0.62 -3.68 18.78
N LEU A 57 0.64 -4.11 18.69
CA LEU A 57 1.78 -3.38 19.26
C LEU A 57 2.08 -2.13 18.41
N ALA A 58 2.11 -2.30 17.09
CA ALA A 58 2.36 -1.21 16.16
C ALA A 58 1.24 -0.15 16.16
N GLU A 59 -0.02 -0.51 16.44
CA GLU A 59 -1.15 0.44 16.52
C GLU A 59 -0.85 1.63 17.44
N ALA A 60 -0.23 1.39 18.59
CA ALA A 60 0.10 2.45 19.56
C ALA A 60 1.16 3.45 19.03
N HIS A 61 1.86 3.10 17.96
CA HIS A 61 2.92 3.88 17.34
C HIS A 61 2.49 4.54 16.01
N VAL A 62 1.29 4.27 15.52
CA VAL A 62 0.77 4.89 14.29
C VAL A 62 0.39 6.34 14.56
N ALA A 63 0.99 7.26 13.82
CA ALA A 63 0.59 8.66 13.83
C ALA A 63 -0.77 8.85 13.14
N GLY A 64 -1.62 9.72 13.69
CA GLY A 64 -2.89 10.08 13.09
C GLY A 64 -2.70 10.91 11.81
N LEU A 65 -3.49 10.58 10.78
CA LEU A 65 -3.53 11.32 9.52
C LEU A 65 -4.41 12.57 9.65
N THR A 66 -3.97 13.66 9.01
CA THR A 66 -4.77 14.89 8.87
C THR A 66 -5.24 15.04 7.43
N ASP A 67 -6.51 15.42 7.24
CA ASP A 67 -7.08 15.63 5.90
C ASP A 67 -7.13 17.12 5.55
N ARG A 68 -6.24 17.57 4.67
CA ARG A 68 -6.24 18.95 4.15
C ARG A 68 -7.45 19.26 3.28
N ASN A 69 -8.05 18.23 2.68
CA ASN A 69 -9.11 18.36 1.68
C ASN A 69 -10.47 17.90 2.24
N ALA A 70 -10.63 17.81 3.56
CA ALA A 70 -11.86 17.32 4.19
C ALA A 70 -13.11 18.11 3.78
N ASP A 71 -12.95 19.41 3.52
CA ASP A 71 -14.02 20.33 3.13
C ASP A 71 -14.17 20.48 1.61
N ASP A 72 -13.31 19.84 0.81
CA ASP A 72 -13.44 19.88 -0.63
C ASP A 72 -14.70 19.10 -1.07
N PRO A 73 -15.46 19.60 -2.06
CA PRO A 73 -16.62 18.88 -2.55
C PRO A 73 -16.19 17.53 -3.16
N PRO A 74 -16.95 16.45 -2.91
CA PRO A 74 -16.59 15.15 -3.44
C PRO A 74 -16.65 15.16 -4.99
N PRO A 75 -15.76 14.41 -5.66
CA PRO A 75 -15.78 14.32 -7.11
C PRO A 75 -17.09 13.70 -7.59
N PRO A 76 -17.64 14.15 -8.74
CA PRO A 76 -18.92 13.64 -9.23
C PRO A 76 -18.90 12.11 -9.40
N LEU A 77 -19.95 11.43 -8.93
CA LEU A 77 -20.02 9.96 -8.93
C LEU A 77 -19.95 9.34 -10.33
N ALA A 78 -20.30 10.10 -11.37
CA ALA A 78 -20.24 9.66 -12.75
C ALA A 78 -18.80 9.62 -13.33
N THR A 79 -17.81 10.16 -12.63
CA THR A 79 -16.41 10.14 -13.08
C THR A 79 -15.82 8.73 -12.97
N LEU A 80 -14.85 8.41 -13.85
CA LEU A 80 -14.08 7.17 -13.74
C LEU A 80 -13.35 7.05 -12.40
N TYR A 81 -12.90 8.18 -11.84
CA TYR A 81 -12.30 8.24 -10.51
C TYR A 81 -13.26 7.66 -9.45
N SER A 82 -14.45 8.25 -9.31
CA SER A 82 -15.42 7.85 -8.28
C SER A 82 -15.99 6.43 -8.52
N GLN A 83 -16.07 5.98 -9.77
CA GLN A 83 -16.44 4.60 -10.10
C GLN A 83 -15.35 3.59 -9.71
N SER A 84 -14.08 3.94 -9.92
CA SER A 84 -12.93 3.09 -9.57
C SER A 84 -12.62 3.09 -8.08
N MET A 85 -13.02 4.14 -7.36
CA MET A 85 -12.74 4.36 -5.95
C MET A 85 -13.95 5.02 -5.27
N PRO A 86 -14.99 4.23 -4.96
CA PRO A 86 -16.18 4.75 -4.30
C PRO A 86 -15.87 5.24 -2.88
N PRO A 87 -16.73 6.08 -2.28
CA PRO A 87 -16.49 6.70 -0.97
C PRO A 87 -16.10 5.71 0.14
N ALA A 88 -16.65 4.50 0.12
CA ALA A 88 -16.39 3.47 1.13
C ALA A 88 -14.94 2.95 1.15
N VAL A 89 -14.17 3.19 0.09
CA VAL A 89 -12.75 2.78 -0.04
C VAL A 89 -11.87 3.94 -0.49
N ALA A 90 -12.32 5.18 -0.25
CA ALA A 90 -11.56 6.36 -0.60
C ALA A 90 -10.24 6.44 0.17
N LEU A 91 -9.19 6.97 -0.48
CA LEU A 91 -7.86 7.14 0.12
C LEU A 91 -7.81 8.41 0.98
N VAL A 92 -8.63 8.42 2.04
CA VAL A 92 -8.78 9.54 2.97
C VAL A 92 -8.64 9.07 4.42
N PRO A 93 -8.25 9.94 5.36
CA PRO A 93 -8.11 9.58 6.77
C PRO A 93 -9.37 8.95 7.36
N SER A 94 -10.58 9.43 7.00
CA SER A 94 -11.82 8.87 7.52
C SER A 94 -12.08 7.39 7.16
N VAL A 95 -11.30 6.82 6.24
CA VAL A 95 -11.28 5.37 5.91
C VAL A 95 -10.00 4.71 6.42
N PHE A 96 -8.83 5.32 6.18
CA PHE A 96 -7.52 4.73 6.51
C PHE A 96 -7.11 4.83 7.99
N GLU A 97 -7.87 5.57 8.80
CA GLU A 97 -7.78 5.55 10.26
C GLU A 97 -8.53 4.37 10.89
N TRP A 98 -9.35 3.62 10.13
CA TRP A 98 -10.07 2.49 10.70
C TRP A 98 -9.11 1.35 11.08
N ALA A 99 -9.34 0.79 12.26
CA ALA A 99 -8.51 -0.25 12.85
C ALA A 99 -8.40 -1.51 11.96
N ASP A 100 -9.48 -1.87 11.27
CA ASP A 100 -9.52 -2.99 10.33
C ASP A 100 -8.76 -2.69 9.03
N VAL A 101 -8.88 -1.48 8.49
CA VAL A 101 -8.12 -1.02 7.32
C VAL A 101 -6.62 -1.00 7.60
N ARG A 102 -6.20 -0.51 8.77
CA ARG A 102 -4.78 -0.51 9.19
C ARG A 102 -4.20 -1.91 9.36
N ARG A 103 -5.02 -2.90 9.75
CA ARG A 103 -4.60 -4.31 9.91
C ARG A 103 -4.66 -5.11 8.61
N ALA A 104 -5.44 -4.64 7.64
CA ALA A 104 -5.60 -5.31 6.36
C ALA A 104 -4.31 -5.24 5.52
N CYS A 105 -4.02 -6.32 4.79
CA CYS A 105 -2.98 -6.27 3.76
C CYS A 105 -3.57 -5.63 2.50
N ILE A 106 -3.31 -4.32 2.32
CA ILE A 106 -3.72 -3.56 1.12
C ILE A 106 -2.45 -3.10 0.39
N PRO A 107 -1.85 -3.93 -0.48
CA PRO A 107 -0.47 -3.75 -0.92
C PRO A 107 -0.21 -2.53 -1.80
N GLY A 108 -1.26 -1.89 -2.31
CA GLY A 108 -1.14 -0.68 -3.13
C GLY A 108 -1.10 0.62 -2.32
N VAL A 109 -1.70 0.64 -1.13
CA VAL A 109 -2.02 1.89 -0.41
C VAL A 109 -2.05 1.79 1.12
N GLY A 110 -2.01 0.57 1.69
CA GLY A 110 -2.14 0.33 3.14
C GLY A 110 -0.81 0.10 3.86
N GLY A 111 0.32 0.45 3.22
CA GLY A 111 1.62 0.39 3.89
C GLY A 111 1.73 1.46 4.96
N ILE A 112 2.19 1.06 6.14
CA ILE A 112 2.53 1.97 7.24
C ILE A 112 4.04 1.84 7.46
N PHE A 113 4.74 2.98 7.46
CA PHE A 113 6.18 3.06 7.66
C PHE A 113 6.63 4.44 8.08
N ASN A 114 7.89 4.53 8.52
CA ASN A 114 8.53 5.79 8.88
C ASN A 114 9.52 6.26 7.80
N ALA A 115 9.87 7.54 7.85
CA ALA A 115 10.77 8.16 6.88
C ALA A 115 12.19 7.57 6.89
N ARG A 116 12.64 7.00 8.03
CA ARG A 116 13.98 6.41 8.15
C ARG A 116 14.08 5.14 7.34
N ASP A 117 13.08 4.27 7.45
CA ASP A 117 13.04 2.99 6.75
C ASP A 117 12.78 3.17 5.26
N GLU A 118 11.93 4.13 4.88
CA GLU A 118 11.76 4.49 3.46
C GLU A 118 13.07 5.02 2.86
N ALA A 119 13.80 5.89 3.57
CA ALA A 119 15.09 6.39 3.10
C ALA A 119 16.15 5.28 2.98
N ARG A 120 16.16 4.31 3.90
CA ARG A 120 17.04 3.13 3.82
C ARG A 120 16.72 2.26 2.61
N PHE A 121 15.44 1.94 2.43
CA PHE A 121 14.97 1.15 1.29
C PHE A 121 15.46 1.72 -0.04
N TRP A 122 15.23 3.02 -0.28
CA TRP A 122 15.67 3.66 -1.52
C TRP A 122 17.18 3.85 -1.60
N GLY A 123 17.84 4.09 -0.46
CA GLY A 123 19.30 4.22 -0.38
C GLY A 123 20.03 2.95 -0.82
N ASP A 124 19.52 1.78 -0.45
CA ASP A 124 20.11 0.48 -0.80
C ASP A 124 19.67 0.01 -2.19
N ALA A 125 18.40 0.21 -2.56
CA ALA A 125 17.92 -0.05 -3.92
C ALA A 125 18.75 0.70 -4.98
N GLY A 126 19.09 1.97 -4.71
CA GLY A 126 19.93 2.78 -5.59
C GLY A 126 21.39 2.32 -5.71
N ARG A 127 21.86 1.44 -4.82
CA ARG A 127 23.22 0.88 -4.82
C ARG A 127 23.33 -0.47 -5.55
N GLY A 128 22.25 -0.93 -6.17
CA GLY A 128 22.24 -2.16 -6.97
C GLY A 128 21.80 -3.40 -6.18
N TRP A 129 20.84 -3.24 -5.28
CA TRP A 129 20.24 -4.39 -4.61
C TRP A 129 19.38 -5.20 -5.58
N ILE A 130 19.95 -6.31 -6.04
CA ILE A 130 19.25 -7.51 -6.50
C ILE A 130 20.15 -8.68 -6.07
N ALA A 131 19.64 -9.55 -5.19
CA ALA A 131 20.21 -10.88 -4.98
C ALA A 131 19.71 -11.83 -6.08
#